data_AF-A0A3C1KHI8-F1
#
_entry.id   AF-A0A3C1KHI8-F1
#
_cell.length_a   1.000
_cell.length_b   1.000
_cell.length_c   1.000
_cell.angle_alpha   90.00
_cell.angle_beta   90.00
_cell.angle_gamma   90.00
#
_symmetry.space_group_name_H-M   'P 1'
#
loop_
_entity.id
_entity.type
_entity.pdbx_description
1 polymer ?
#
loop_
_entity_poly.entity_id
_entity_poly.type
_entity_poly.pdbx_seq_one_letter_code
_entity_poly.pdbx_strand_id
1 'polypeptide(L)'
;MSHLFEAIILGLVQGLTEFLPVSSSAHLRILGAFLPGTEDPGAAFTAITQIGTEAAVVLFFWRDIVRIVSRWALSIIGRAPRN
;
A
#
# COMPACT_ATOMS: atom_id res chain seq x y z
N MET A 1 -4.69 9.82 -23.40
CA MET A 1 -3.58 10.51 -22.70
C MET A 1 -4.06 11.34 -21.49
N SER A 2 -5.37 11.55 -21.30
CA SER A 2 -5.97 12.15 -20.08
C SER A 2 -5.80 11.31 -18.80
N HIS A 3 -5.86 9.98 -18.90
CA HIS A 3 -5.85 9.09 -17.72
C HIS A 3 -4.50 8.89 -17.02
N LEU A 4 -3.36 9.18 -17.66
CA LEU A 4 -2.05 8.99 -17.02
C LEU A 4 -1.80 10.05 -15.96
N PHE A 5 -2.18 11.29 -16.24
CA PHE A 5 -2.04 12.40 -15.30
C PHE A 5 -2.93 12.20 -14.06
N GLU A 6 -4.19 11.77 -14.28
CA GLU A 6 -5.12 11.36 -13.22
C GLU A 6 -4.55 10.23 -12.38
N ALA A 7 -4.03 9.17 -13.01
CA ALA A 7 -3.43 8.03 -12.32
C ALA A 7 -2.20 8.41 -11.48
N ILE A 8 -1.36 9.33 -11.97
CA ILE A 8 -0.21 9.84 -11.21
C ILE A 8 -0.67 10.61 -9.97
N ILE A 9 -1.64 11.51 -10.12
CA ILE A 9 -2.17 12.31 -9.00
C ILE A 9 -2.82 11.41 -7.95
N LEU A 10 -3.73 10.53 -8.38
CA LEU A 10 -4.43 9.63 -7.47
C LEU A 10 -3.46 8.64 -6.81
N GLY A 11 -2.46 8.14 -7.55
CA GLY A 11 -1.42 7.28 -7.00
C GLY A 11 -0.53 7.98 -5.96
N LEU A 12 -0.16 9.25 -6.19
CA LEU A 12 0.55 10.05 -5.21
C LEU A 12 -0.28 10.28 -3.95
N VAL A 13 -1.56 10.61 -4.09
CA VAL A 13 -2.45 10.83 -2.96
C VAL A 13 -2.64 9.55 -2.16
N GLN A 14 -2.86 8.40 -2.81
CA GLN A 14 -2.92 7.11 -2.14
C GLN A 14 -1.62 6.82 -1.39
N GLY A 15 -0.46 6.95 -2.05
CA GLY A 15 0.83 6.68 -1.43
C GLY A 15 1.14 7.58 -0.22
N LEU A 16 0.72 8.85 -0.25
CA LEU A 16 0.91 9.77 0.87
C LEU A 16 -0.09 9.55 2.01
N THR A 17 -1.34 9.23 1.68
CA THR A 17 -2.43 9.14 2.67
C THR A 17 -2.59 7.76 3.27
N GLU A 18 -2.10 6.68 2.64
CA GLU A 18 -2.20 5.32 3.18
C GLU A 18 -1.36 5.16 4.46
N PHE A 19 -0.23 5.86 4.57
CA PHE A 19 0.64 5.81 5.74
C PHE A 19 0.25 6.81 6.85
N LEU A 20 -0.69 7.71 6.56
CA LEU A 20 -1.22 8.67 7.50
C LEU A 20 -2.61 8.20 7.98
N PRO A 21 -2.98 8.34 9.26
CA PRO A 21 -4.30 7.93 9.77
C PRO A 21 -5.38 8.95 9.38
N VAL A 22 -5.54 9.21 8.08
CA VAL A 22 -6.39 10.27 7.51
C VAL A 22 -7.44 9.74 6.52
N SER A 23 -7.60 8.41 6.41
CA SER A 23 -8.51 7.73 5.47
C SER A 23 -8.18 7.99 4.00
N SER A 24 -7.34 7.14 3.42
CA SER A 24 -6.92 7.21 2.02
C SER A 24 -8.08 7.03 1.03
N SER A 25 -9.03 6.14 1.34
CA SER A 25 -10.22 5.89 0.51
C SER A 25 -11.14 7.10 0.38
N ALA A 26 -11.26 7.92 1.43
CA ALA A 26 -12.02 9.16 1.39
C ALA A 26 -11.37 10.19 0.46
N HIS A 27 -10.04 10.33 0.53
CA HIS A 27 -9.29 11.24 -0.33
C HIS A 27 -9.39 10.84 -1.81
N LEU A 28 -9.24 9.54 -2.13
CA LEU A 28 -9.39 9.04 -3.49
C LEU A 28 -10.80 9.25 -4.05
N ARG A 29 -11.85 9.03 -3.25
CA ARG A 29 -13.24 9.22 -3.68
C ARG A 29 -13.57 10.69 -3.92
N ILE A 30 -13.11 11.58 -3.04
CA ILE A 30 -13.29 13.02 -3.19
C ILE A 30 -12.58 13.50 -4.46
N LEU A 31 -11.31 13.15 -4.66
CA LEU A 31 -10.56 13.57 -5.84
C LEU A 31 -11.09 12.95 -7.13
N GLY A 32 -11.49 11.68 -7.10
CA GLY A 32 -12.13 11.01 -8.24
C GLY A 32 -13.41 11.70 -8.70
N ALA A 33 -14.23 12.19 -7.77
CA ALA A 33 -15.45 12.94 -8.07
C ALA A 33 -15.18 14.33 -8.69
N PHE A 34 -14.01 14.93 -8.44
CA PHE A 34 -13.61 16.20 -9.04
C PHE A 34 -12.89 16.05 -10.39
N LEU A 35 -12.48 14.84 -10.77
CA LEU A 35 -11.85 14.55 -12.05
C LEU A 35 -12.92 14.19 -13.10
N PRO A 36 -12.97 14.89 -14.25
CA PRO A 36 -14.00 14.67 -15.25
C PRO A 36 -13.84 13.29 -15.92
N GLY A 37 -14.80 12.39 -15.70
CA GLY A 37 -14.87 11.07 -16.36
C GLY A 37 -14.67 9.86 -15.43
N THR A 38 -14.50 10.08 -14.13
CA THR A 38 -14.32 9.00 -13.14
C THR A 38 -15.38 9.07 -12.04
N GLU A 39 -16.59 8.58 -12.32
CA GLU A 39 -17.64 8.44 -11.29
C GLU A 39 -17.21 7.53 -10.12
N ASP A 40 -16.20 6.69 -10.35
CA ASP A 40 -15.37 6.08 -9.32
C ASP A 40 -13.94 5.93 -9.85
N PRO A 41 -12.88 6.19 -9.07
CA PRO A 41 -11.57 5.61 -9.32
C PRO A 41 -11.79 4.10 -9.29
N GLY A 42 -12.00 3.49 -10.47
CA GLY A 42 -12.62 2.17 -10.57
C GLY A 42 -11.97 1.15 -9.64
N ALA A 43 -12.73 0.18 -9.13
CA ALA A 43 -12.28 -0.78 -8.13
C ALA A 43 -10.89 -1.41 -8.43
N ALA A 44 -10.58 -1.61 -9.72
CA ALA A 44 -9.26 -2.05 -10.17
C ALA A 44 -8.12 -1.08 -9.82
N PHE A 45 -8.31 0.24 -9.98
CA PHE A 45 -7.31 1.25 -9.63
C PHE A 45 -7.03 1.24 -8.12
N THR A 46 -8.08 1.27 -7.30
CA THR A 46 -7.96 1.21 -5.84
C THR A 46 -7.26 -0.07 -5.37
N ALA A 47 -7.61 -1.22 -5.96
CA ALA A 47 -6.95 -2.49 -5.64
C ALA A 47 -5.46 -2.48 -6.02
N ILE A 48 -5.11 -1.99 -7.21
CA ILE A 48 -3.72 -1.93 -7.67
C ILE A 48 -2.88 -0.99 -6.80
N THR A 49 -3.42 0.19 -6.46
CA THR A 49 -2.68 1.16 -5.65
C THR A 49 -2.53 0.70 -4.20
N GLN A 50 -3.52 0.00 -3.62
CA GLN A 50 -3.39 -0.66 -2.32
C GLN A 50 -2.29 -1.72 -2.32
N ILE A 51 -2.26 -2.60 -3.33
CA ILE A 51 -1.19 -3.58 -3.49
C ILE A 51 0.16 -2.88 -3.62
N GLY A 52 0.22 -1.77 -4.36
CA GLY A 52 1.43 -0.95 -4.48
C GLY A 52 1.93 -0.39 -3.14
N THR A 53 1.04 0.15 -2.31
CA THR A 53 1.38 0.68 -0.98
C THR A 53 1.78 -0.42 -0.01
N GLU A 54 1.11 -1.58 -0.03
CA GLU A 54 1.48 -2.72 0.80
C GLU A 54 2.84 -3.30 0.38
N ALA A 55 3.08 -3.44 -0.92
CA ALA A 55 4.38 -3.87 -1.44
C ALA A 55 5.50 -2.91 -1.04
N ALA A 56 5.26 -1.60 -1.02
CA ALA A 56 6.23 -0.62 -0.55
C ALA A 56 6.62 -0.85 0.93
N VAL A 57 5.65 -1.18 1.80
CA VAL A 57 5.91 -1.54 3.21
C VAL A 57 6.72 -2.83 3.31
N VAL A 58 6.34 -3.87 2.56
CA VAL A 58 7.05 -5.16 2.56
C VAL A 58 8.49 -4.99 2.09
N LEU A 59 8.73 -4.20 1.04
CA LEU A 59 10.07 -3.91 0.54
C LEU A 59 10.88 -3.10 1.54
N PHE A 60 10.28 -2.08 2.16
CA PHE A 60 10.95 -1.24 3.16
C PHE A 60 11.36 -2.04 4.40
N PHE A 61 10.47 -2.88 4.94
CA PHE A 61 10.72 -3.70 6.12
C PHE A 61 11.25 -5.10 5.80
N TRP A 62 11.66 -5.38 4.55
CA TRP A 62 12.03 -6.72 4.10
C TRP A 62 13.01 -7.43 5.05
N ARG A 63 14.05 -6.73 5.49
CA ARG A 63 15.07 -7.27 6.40
C ARG A 63 14.51 -7.63 7.77
N ASP A 64 13.62 -6.81 8.31
CA ASP A 64 13.00 -7.03 9.61
C ASP A 64 11.96 -8.14 9.53
N ILE A 65 11.14 -8.16 8.48
CA ILE A 65 10.19 -9.24 8.19
C ILE A 65 10.91 -10.58 8.10
N VAL A 66 11.97 -10.67 7.29
CA VAL A 66 12.76 -11.91 7.16
C VAL A 66 13.37 -12.31 8.49
N ARG A 67 13.91 -11.36 9.27
CA ARG A 67 14.47 -11.63 10.60
C ARG A 67 13.42 -12.19 11.56
N ILE A 68 12.24 -11.56 11.62
CA ILE A 68 11.14 -11.97 12.50
C ILE A 68 10.64 -13.36 12.10
N VAL A 69 10.33 -13.56 10.82
CA VAL A 69 9.84 -14.84 10.28
C VAL A 69 10.86 -15.96 10.49
N SER A 70 12.14 -15.71 10.23
CA SER A 70 13.21 -16.70 10.42
C SER A 70 13.35 -17.09 11.89
N ARG A 71 13.36 -16.11 12.81
CA ARG A 71 13.46 -16.39 14.25
C ARG A 71 12.24 -17.11 14.79
N TRP A 72 11.05 -16.74 14.34
CA TRP A 72 9.81 -17.41 14.68
C TRP A 72 9.82 -18.87 14.21
N ALA A 73 10.20 -19.13 12.97
CA ALA A 73 10.32 -20.49 12.43
C ALA A 73 11.36 -21.33 13.20
N LEU A 74 12.54 -20.75 13.50
CA LEU A 74 13.57 -21.43 14.28
C LEU A 74 13.13 -21.73 15.72
N SER A 75 12.30 -20.86 16.31
CA SER A 75 11.69 -21.07 17.63
C SER A 75 10.77 -22.29 17.65
N ILE A 76 9.92 -22.43 16.63
CA ILE A 76 9.02 -23.59 16.49
C ILE A 76 9.80 -24.90 16.32
N ILE A 77 10.92 -24.86 15.58
CA ILE A 77 11.75 -26.04 15.32
C ILE A 77 12.68 -26.38 16.52
N GLY A 78 12.66 -25.58 17.60
CA GLY A 78 13.50 -25.81 18.79
C GLY A 78 14.99 -25.52 18.57
N ARG A 79 15.35 -24.89 17.44
CA ARG A 79 16.72 -24.46 17.09
C ARG A 79 16.97 -22.98 17.36
N ALA A 80 16.05 -22.30 18.04
CA ALA A 80 16.26 -20.92 18.44
C ALA A 80 17.48 -20.82 19.36
N PRO A 81 18.51 -20.02 19.01
CA PRO A 81 19.60 -19.69 19.91
C PRO A 81 19.01 -19.06 21.17
N ARG A 82 19.20 -19.73 22.31
CA ARG A 82 18.85 -19.20 23.62
C ARG A 82 20.07 -18.46 24.12
N ASN A 83 20.01 -17.13 24.06
CA ASN A 83 20.99 -16.27 24.70
C ASN A 83 20.62 -16.12 26.17
#